data_AF-A0A833SLK5-F1
#
_entry.id   AF-A0A833SLK5-F1
#
_cell.length_a   1.000
_cell.length_b   1.000
_cell.length_c   1.000
_cell.angle_alpha   90.00
_cell.angle_beta   90.00
_cell.angle_gamma   90.00
#
_symmetry.space_group_name_H-M   'P 1'
#
loop_
_entity.id
_entity.type
_entity.pdbx_description
1 polymer ?
#
loop_
_entity_poly.entity_id
_entity_poly.type
_entity_poly.pdbx_seq_one_letter_code
_entity_poly.pdbx_strand_id
1 'polypeptide(L)'
;MFNMNSRQILYIVELFGTFACTWPSDPNSSKKQIIFRNVRWLFAMLNLTLLMISLTLAIYYFRRDVFILMKSISEMTSVIEAILDLILCRLNNDQLQVLVGKVKTFIEVANEHEIKAMERYMDRYKQFLSITASAIIICTILFSLTPFLSAQELPLDGWLPFSIESPGIYCIIYINHVYCIYLMAFCISIDFMIVILFSYSAAKLNILKEKLRHVNDFDVLVSCIKEHQEIIE
;
A
#
# COMPACT_ATOMS: atom_id res chain seq x y z
N MET A 1 16.30 5.33 -15.24
CA MET A 1 15.97 4.03 -14.59
C MET A 1 16.48 4.11 -13.16
N PHE A 2 15.60 4.17 -12.16
CA PHE A 2 16.00 4.31 -10.75
C PHE A 2 16.74 3.04 -10.29
N ASN A 3 18.06 3.14 -10.05
CA ASN A 3 18.84 2.05 -9.49
C ASN A 3 18.74 2.08 -7.96
N MET A 4 17.55 1.76 -7.44
CA MET A 4 17.30 1.70 -6.00
C MET A 4 17.66 0.33 -5.45
N ASN A 5 18.46 0.32 -4.39
CA ASN A 5 18.79 -0.89 -3.64
C ASN A 5 17.56 -1.39 -2.88
N SER A 6 17.44 -2.71 -2.67
CA SER A 6 16.40 -3.36 -1.85
C SER A 6 16.10 -2.64 -0.53
N ARG A 7 17.12 -2.12 0.17
CA ARG A 7 16.95 -1.34 1.41
C ARG A 7 16.17 -0.05 1.22
N GLN A 8 16.47 0.68 0.15
CA GLN A 8 15.82 1.96 -0.14
C GLN A 8 14.36 1.74 -0.55
N ILE A 9 14.10 0.67 -1.31
CA ILE A 9 12.73 0.30 -1.68
C ILE A 9 11.92 -0.02 -0.42
N LEU A 10 12.45 -0.85 0.48
CA LEU A 10 11.77 -1.19 1.73
C LEU A 10 11.48 0.06 2.58
N TYR A 11 12.42 1.00 2.68
CA TYR A 11 12.23 2.25 3.41
C TYR A 11 11.11 3.13 2.82
N ILE A 12 11.03 3.24 1.49
CA ILE A 12 9.95 4.00 0.83
C ILE A 12 8.59 3.32 1.09
N VAL A 13 8.53 2.00 0.98
CA VAL A 13 7.31 1.23 1.25
C VAL A 13 6.87 1.39 2.70
N GLU A 14 7.82 1.36 3.64
CA GLU A 14 7.57 1.62 5.06
C GLU A 14 7.04 3.03 5.31
N LEU A 15 7.62 4.05 4.65
CA LEU A 15 7.17 5.43 4.78
C LEU A 15 5.73 5.61 4.26
N PHE A 16 5.45 5.15 3.04
CA PHE A 16 4.13 5.25 2.42
C PHE A 16 3.10 4.41 3.17
N GLY A 17 3.44 3.18 3.55
CA GLY A 17 2.55 2.32 4.31
C GLY A 17 2.30 2.86 5.72
N THR A 18 3.30 3.51 6.33
CA THR A 18 3.10 4.21 7.59
C THR A 18 2.10 5.34 7.38
N PHE A 19 2.25 6.20 6.37
CA PHE A 19 1.28 7.26 6.08
C PHE A 19 -0.13 6.70 5.78
N ALA A 20 -0.22 5.60 5.05
CA ALA A 20 -1.48 4.95 4.69
C ALA A 20 -2.14 4.16 5.84
N CYS A 21 -1.49 3.99 7.00
CA CYS A 21 -1.92 3.09 8.09
C CYS A 21 -1.83 1.59 7.78
N THR A 22 -1.18 1.20 6.69
CA THR A 22 -1.11 -0.18 6.19
C THR A 22 0.13 -0.92 6.69
N TRP A 23 1.19 -0.19 7.05
CA TRP A 23 2.44 -0.79 7.56
C TRP A 23 2.23 -1.52 8.91
N PRO A 24 2.83 -2.71 9.12
CA PRO A 24 2.71 -3.44 10.38
C PRO A 24 3.29 -2.70 11.58
N SER A 25 2.79 -3.04 12.78
CA SER A 25 3.36 -2.50 14.03
C SER A 25 4.78 -3.00 14.24
N ASP A 26 5.63 -2.15 14.81
CA ASP A 26 6.93 -2.59 15.31
C ASP A 26 6.72 -3.41 16.61
N PRO A 27 7.36 -4.59 16.77
CA PRO A 27 7.27 -5.39 17.99
C PRO A 27 7.72 -4.65 19.26
N ASN A 28 8.61 -3.66 19.12
CA ASN A 28 9.13 -2.88 20.23
C ASN A 28 8.37 -1.55 20.42
N SER A 29 7.20 -1.39 19.79
CA SER A 29 6.45 -0.14 19.84
C SER A 29 5.91 0.18 21.24
N SER A 30 6.05 1.43 21.65
CA SER A 30 5.51 1.90 22.94
C SER A 30 3.98 1.94 22.92
N LYS A 31 3.34 1.81 24.09
CA LYS A 31 1.88 1.93 24.26
C LYS A 31 1.30 3.20 23.62
N LYS A 32 2.04 4.33 23.67
CA LYS A 32 1.63 5.60 23.06
C LYS A 32 1.62 5.55 21.54
N GLN A 33 2.62 4.92 20.93
CA GLN A 33 2.69 4.77 19.46
C GLN A 33 1.55 3.88 18.94
N ILE A 34 1.20 2.82 19.67
CA ILE A 34 0.07 1.95 19.33
C ILE A 34 -1.25 2.74 19.38
N ILE A 35 -1.48 3.52 20.44
CA ILE A 35 -2.68 4.36 20.55
C ILE A 35 -2.75 5.38 19.40
N PHE A 36 -1.64 6.07 19.11
CA PHE A 36 -1.59 7.04 18.01
C PHE A 36 -1.90 6.39 16.65
N ARG A 37 -1.34 5.21 16.39
CA ARG A 37 -1.63 4.42 15.17
C ARG A 37 -3.11 4.04 15.08
N ASN A 38 -3.72 3.61 16.18
CA ASN A 38 -5.14 3.25 16.23
C ASN A 38 -6.05 4.45 15.96
N VAL A 39 -5.76 5.61 16.56
CA VAL A 39 -6.51 6.85 16.34
C VAL A 39 -6.41 7.26 14.86
N ARG A 40 -5.22 7.20 14.29
CA ARG A 40 -4.99 7.54 12.89
C ARG A 40 -5.69 6.59 11.92
N TRP A 41 -5.67 5.28 12.20
CA TRP A 41 -6.42 4.29 11.41
C TRP A 41 -7.93 4.53 11.49
N LEU A 42 -8.47 4.82 12.68
CA LEU A 42 -9.88 5.14 12.85
C LEU A 42 -10.26 6.41 12.09
N PHE A 43 -9.42 7.44 12.16
CA PHE A 43 -9.60 8.68 11.40
C PHE A 43 -9.60 8.44 9.89
N ALA A 44 -8.65 7.65 9.38
CA ALA A 44 -8.58 7.26 7.97
C ALA A 44 -9.85 6.52 7.53
N MET A 45 -10.28 5.51 8.29
CA MET A 45 -11.50 4.74 8.01
C MET A 45 -12.76 5.60 8.03
N LEU A 46 -12.88 6.51 8.99
CA LEU A 46 -14.02 7.42 9.10
C LEU A 46 -14.09 8.36 7.88
N ASN A 47 -12.96 8.93 7.44
CA ASN A 47 -12.97 9.83 6.28
C ASN A 47 -13.27 9.09 4.97
N LEU A 48 -12.70 7.88 4.76
CA LEU A 48 -13.01 7.07 3.58
C LEU A 48 -14.48 6.62 3.56
N THR A 49 -15.05 6.24 4.70
CA THR A 49 -16.48 5.86 4.76
C THR A 49 -17.42 7.04 4.54
N LEU A 50 -17.10 8.22 5.07
CA LEU A 50 -17.85 9.44 4.74
C LEU A 50 -17.76 9.79 3.25
N LEU A 51 -16.58 9.62 2.65
CA LEU A 51 -16.39 9.82 1.21
C LEU A 51 -17.20 8.81 0.39
N MET A 52 -17.22 7.53 0.78
CA MET A 52 -18.07 6.51 0.15
C MET A 52 -19.55 6.91 0.16
N ILE A 53 -20.05 7.41 1.29
CA ILE A 53 -21.45 7.85 1.41
C ILE A 53 -21.69 9.03 0.47
N SER A 54 -20.79 10.02 0.45
CA SER A 54 -20.87 11.20 -0.42
C SER A 54 -20.91 10.83 -1.92
N LEU A 55 -20.08 9.88 -2.35
CA LEU A 55 -20.05 9.38 -3.72
C LEU A 55 -21.27 8.51 -4.05
N THR A 56 -21.79 7.72 -3.11
CA THR A 56 -23.04 6.97 -3.29
C THR A 56 -24.21 7.92 -3.55
N LEU A 57 -24.27 9.03 -2.80
CA LEU A 57 -25.27 10.07 -3.00
C LEU A 57 -25.09 10.76 -4.36
N ALA A 58 -23.84 11.04 -4.77
CA ALA A 58 -23.54 11.59 -6.09
C ALA A 58 -24.07 10.70 -7.22
N ILE A 59 -23.80 9.39 -7.14
CA ILE A 59 -24.32 8.39 -8.10
C ILE A 59 -25.86 8.42 -8.15
N TYR A 60 -26.51 8.53 -7.00
CA TYR A 60 -27.98 8.55 -6.93
C TYR A 60 -28.60 9.82 -7.53
N TYR A 61 -28.04 11.00 -7.21
CA TYR A 61 -28.54 12.30 -7.66
C TYR A 61 -28.18 12.62 -9.12
N PHE A 62 -26.94 12.31 -9.54
CA PHE A 62 -26.42 12.60 -10.87
C PHE A 62 -26.51 11.42 -11.85
N ARG A 63 -27.35 10.40 -11.56
CA ARG A 63 -27.53 9.18 -12.38
C ARG A 63 -27.86 9.40 -13.87
N ARG A 64 -28.32 10.61 -14.25
CA ARG A 64 -28.65 10.95 -15.64
C ARG A 64 -27.46 11.50 -16.42
N ASP A 65 -26.46 12.03 -15.72
CA ASP A 65 -25.21 12.47 -16.31
C ASP A 65 -24.23 11.29 -16.36
N VAL A 66 -24.09 10.69 -17.53
CA VAL A 66 -23.26 9.49 -17.72
C VAL A 66 -21.79 9.75 -17.40
N PHE A 67 -21.32 10.99 -17.62
CA PHE A 67 -19.92 11.35 -17.37
C PHE A 67 -19.64 11.39 -15.86
N ILE A 68 -20.46 12.13 -15.09
CA ILE A 68 -20.34 12.22 -13.64
C ILE A 68 -20.55 10.86 -12.99
N LEU A 69 -21.51 10.08 -13.50
CA LEU A 69 -21.80 8.74 -13.03
C LEU A 69 -20.59 7.79 -13.17
N MET A 70 -20.00 7.71 -14.37
CA MET A 70 -18.85 6.84 -14.61
C MET A 70 -17.63 7.25 -13.76
N LYS A 71 -17.39 8.55 -13.64
CA LYS A 71 -16.32 9.08 -12.79
C LYS A 71 -16.55 8.72 -11.31
N SER A 72 -17.75 8.96 -10.80
CA SER A 72 -18.11 8.64 -9.40
C SER A 72 -18.03 7.15 -9.09
N ILE A 73 -18.41 6.28 -10.03
CA ILE A 73 -18.26 4.81 -9.87
C ILE A 73 -16.78 4.41 -9.83
N SER A 74 -15.94 5.03 -10.67
CA SER A 74 -14.50 4.80 -10.64
C SER A 74 -13.90 5.23 -9.30
N GLU A 75 -14.26 6.42 -8.81
CA GLU A 75 -13.82 6.93 -7.50
C GLU A 75 -14.26 6.01 -6.36
N MET A 76 -15.51 5.52 -6.39
CA MET A 76 -16.02 4.55 -5.41
C MET A 76 -15.20 3.26 -5.37
N THR A 77 -14.76 2.77 -6.54
CA THR A 77 -13.95 1.55 -6.62
C THR A 77 -12.61 1.74 -5.92
N SER A 78 -11.94 2.87 -6.15
CA SER A 78 -10.68 3.21 -5.48
C SER A 78 -10.83 3.37 -3.97
N VAL A 79 -11.94 3.94 -3.51
CA VAL A 79 -12.19 4.08 -2.08
C VAL A 79 -12.49 2.72 -1.43
N ILE A 80 -13.22 1.83 -2.11
CA ILE A 80 -13.44 0.44 -1.64
C ILE A 80 -12.11 -0.30 -1.52
N GLU A 81 -11.25 -0.21 -2.52
CA GLU A 81 -9.91 -0.82 -2.51
C GLU A 81 -9.10 -0.35 -1.28
N ALA A 82 -9.02 0.95 -1.05
CA ALA A 82 -8.32 1.51 0.11
C ALA A 82 -8.92 1.08 1.46
N ILE A 83 -10.25 0.96 1.55
CA ILE A 83 -10.92 0.44 2.76
C ILE A 83 -10.56 -1.03 2.99
N LEU A 84 -10.59 -1.86 1.94
CA LEU A 84 -10.23 -3.28 2.03
C LEU A 84 -8.77 -3.45 2.44
N ASP A 85 -7.87 -2.69 1.85
CA ASP A 85 -6.45 -2.64 2.19
C ASP A 85 -6.23 -2.33 3.68
N LEU A 86 -6.88 -1.28 4.19
CA LEU A 86 -6.81 -0.90 5.60
C LEU A 86 -7.32 -2.00 6.54
N ILE A 87 -8.40 -2.69 6.16
CA ILE A 87 -8.98 -3.80 6.93
C ILE A 87 -8.05 -5.01 6.89
N LEU A 88 -7.58 -5.42 5.71
CA LEU A 88 -6.72 -6.59 5.53
C LEU A 88 -5.38 -6.42 6.24
N CYS A 89 -4.76 -5.25 6.17
CA CYS A 89 -3.52 -4.95 6.90
C CYS A 89 -3.72 -4.91 8.42
N ARG A 90 -4.93 -4.58 8.88
CA ARG A 90 -5.29 -4.59 10.30
C ARG A 90 -5.53 -6.01 10.81
N LEU A 91 -6.23 -6.85 10.04
CA LEU A 91 -6.53 -8.24 10.40
C LEU A 91 -5.26 -9.10 10.40
N ASN A 92 -4.43 -8.95 9.37
CA ASN A 92 -3.21 -9.73 9.22
C ASN A 92 -1.98 -9.04 9.83
N ASN A 93 -2.18 -8.13 10.79
CA ASN A 93 -1.09 -7.27 11.26
C ASN A 93 0.07 -8.07 11.85
N ASP A 94 -0.24 -9.04 12.70
CA ASP A 94 0.76 -9.87 13.39
C ASP A 94 1.53 -10.73 12.39
N GLN A 95 0.84 -11.30 11.39
CA GLN A 95 1.47 -12.09 10.34
C GLN A 95 2.37 -11.23 9.43
N LEU A 96 1.87 -10.08 8.99
CA LEU A 96 2.65 -9.13 8.19
C LEU A 96 3.87 -8.61 8.95
N GLN A 97 3.74 -8.39 10.25
CA GLN A 97 4.85 -7.99 11.12
C GLN A 97 5.95 -9.05 11.16
N VAL A 98 5.61 -10.33 11.34
CA VAL A 98 6.57 -11.43 11.32
C VAL A 98 7.24 -11.54 9.96
N LEU A 99 6.47 -11.50 8.87
CA LEU A 99 6.97 -11.63 7.51
C LEU A 99 7.91 -10.47 7.11
N VAL A 100 7.51 -9.23 7.37
CA VAL A 100 8.35 -8.05 7.13
C VAL A 100 9.60 -8.08 8.00
N GLY A 101 9.50 -8.57 9.24
CA GLY A 101 10.65 -8.83 10.12
C GLY A 101 11.65 -9.81 9.49
N LYS A 102 11.18 -10.97 9.00
CA LYS A 102 12.01 -11.96 8.29
C LYS A 102 12.74 -11.33 7.09
N VAL A 103 12.06 -10.48 6.31
CA VAL A 103 12.66 -9.76 5.18
C VAL A 103 13.72 -8.75 5.64
N LYS A 104 13.44 -7.95 6.68
CA LYS A 104 14.40 -6.97 7.23
C LYS A 104 15.68 -7.66 7.69
N THR A 105 15.56 -8.71 8.50
CA THR A 105 16.71 -9.50 8.97
C THR A 105 17.47 -10.16 7.82
N PHE A 106 16.77 -10.66 6.80
CA PHE A 106 17.43 -11.20 5.61
C PHE A 106 18.26 -10.13 4.90
N ILE A 107 17.72 -8.94 4.64
CA ILE A 107 18.46 -7.87 3.94
C ILE A 107 19.69 -7.39 4.74
N GLU A 108 19.68 -7.54 6.06
CA GLU A 108 20.79 -7.18 6.94
C GLU A 108 21.90 -8.24 6.98
N VAL A 109 21.54 -9.53 7.03
CA VAL A 109 22.47 -10.64 7.28
C VAL A 109 22.90 -11.36 5.99
N ALA A 110 22.09 -11.29 4.93
CA ALA A 110 22.31 -12.05 3.71
C ALA A 110 23.59 -11.65 2.95
N ASN A 111 24.20 -12.63 2.29
CA ASN A 111 25.37 -12.39 1.45
C ASN A 111 24.98 -11.65 0.16
N GLU A 112 25.97 -11.01 -0.50
CA GLU A 112 25.74 -10.25 -1.74
C GLU A 112 25.09 -11.12 -2.84
N HIS A 113 25.43 -12.41 -2.90
CA HIS A 113 24.79 -13.37 -3.82
C HIS A 113 23.29 -13.54 -3.55
N GLU A 114 22.90 -13.67 -2.29
CA GLU A 114 21.52 -13.89 -1.87
C GLU A 114 20.68 -12.62 -2.05
N ILE A 115 21.24 -11.45 -1.74
CA ILE A 115 20.62 -10.15 -2.00
C ILE A 115 20.42 -9.96 -3.51
N LYS A 116 21.43 -10.24 -4.34
CA LYS A 116 21.31 -10.17 -5.81
C LYS A 116 20.26 -11.14 -6.35
N ALA A 117 20.10 -12.31 -5.75
CA ALA A 117 19.05 -13.24 -6.14
C ALA A 117 17.66 -12.64 -5.89
N MET A 118 17.43 -12.04 -4.72
CA MET A 118 16.18 -11.33 -4.40
C MET A 118 15.94 -10.13 -5.32
N GLU A 119 16.96 -9.30 -5.55
CA GLU A 119 16.87 -8.15 -6.45
C GLU A 119 16.50 -8.56 -7.87
N ARG A 120 17.02 -9.70 -8.36
CA ARG A 120 16.64 -10.24 -9.67
C ARG A 120 15.16 -10.58 -9.77
N TYR A 121 14.52 -11.04 -8.69
CA TYR A 121 13.08 -11.28 -8.66
C TYR A 121 12.30 -9.96 -8.57
N MET A 122 12.77 -9.00 -7.77
CA MET A 122 12.15 -7.67 -7.68
C MET A 122 12.22 -6.90 -9.01
N ASP A 123 13.33 -6.98 -9.73
CA ASP A 123 13.55 -6.30 -11.01
C ASP A 123 12.55 -6.74 -12.09
N ARG A 124 12.02 -7.98 -12.00
CA ARG A 124 10.96 -8.44 -12.90
C ARG A 124 9.67 -7.65 -12.75
N TYR A 125 9.33 -7.24 -11.53
CA TYR A 125 8.12 -6.49 -11.22
C TYR A 125 8.34 -4.98 -11.17
N LYS A 126 9.60 -4.54 -11.07
CA LYS A 126 9.99 -3.14 -10.94
C LYS A 126 9.47 -2.26 -12.06
N GLN A 127 9.51 -2.72 -13.31
CA GLN A 127 9.01 -1.91 -14.42
C GLN A 127 7.50 -1.68 -14.32
N PHE A 128 6.73 -2.74 -14.07
CA PHE A 128 5.28 -2.65 -13.89
C PHE A 128 4.92 -1.73 -12.71
N LEU A 129 5.48 -2.01 -11.54
CA LEU A 129 5.23 -1.23 -10.33
C LEU A 129 5.65 0.25 -10.47
N SER A 130 6.77 0.52 -11.15
CA SER A 130 7.21 1.90 -11.38
C SER A 130 6.29 2.67 -12.33
N ILE A 131 5.71 1.99 -13.34
CA ILE A 131 4.72 2.60 -14.24
C ILE A 131 3.44 2.88 -13.45
N THR A 132 2.93 1.90 -12.70
CA THR A 132 1.73 2.05 -11.87
C THR A 132 1.89 3.16 -10.83
N ALA A 133 3.01 3.19 -10.10
CA ALA A 133 3.29 4.22 -9.11
C ALA A 133 3.39 5.62 -9.73
N SER A 134 4.03 5.75 -10.89
CA SER A 134 4.13 7.05 -11.57
C SER A 134 2.75 7.52 -12.07
N ALA A 135 1.93 6.63 -12.62
CA ALA A 135 0.56 6.93 -13.01
C ALA A 135 -0.29 7.40 -11.80
N ILE A 136 -0.23 6.70 -10.67
CA ILE A 136 -0.97 7.06 -9.46
C ILE A 136 -0.53 8.42 -8.91
N ILE A 137 0.78 8.71 -8.89
CA ILE A 137 1.29 10.01 -8.44
C ILE A 137 0.78 11.13 -9.36
N ILE A 138 0.82 10.93 -10.68
CA ILE A 138 0.30 11.91 -11.65
C ILE A 138 -1.20 12.12 -11.43
N CYS A 139 -1.99 11.05 -11.31
CA CYS A 139 -3.42 11.14 -11.01
C CYS A 139 -3.68 11.90 -9.72
N THR A 140 -2.97 11.57 -8.64
CA THR A 140 -3.08 12.24 -7.32
C THR A 140 -2.91 13.76 -7.43
N ILE A 141 -1.91 14.20 -8.18
CA ILE A 141 -1.64 15.62 -8.41
C ILE A 141 -2.76 16.25 -9.25
N LEU A 142 -3.19 15.60 -10.34
CA LEU A 142 -4.25 16.10 -11.20
C LEU A 142 -5.60 16.22 -10.47
N PHE A 143 -5.98 15.22 -9.68
CA PHE A 143 -7.20 15.25 -8.87
C PHE A 143 -7.13 16.36 -7.81
N SER A 144 -5.99 16.51 -7.14
CA SER A 144 -5.79 17.60 -6.16
C SER A 144 -5.89 18.99 -6.80
N LEU A 145 -5.44 19.14 -8.05
CA LEU A 145 -5.48 20.41 -8.79
C LEU A 145 -6.77 20.62 -9.60
N THR A 146 -7.68 19.65 -9.62
CA THR A 146 -8.90 19.68 -10.43
C THR A 146 -9.72 20.97 -10.24
N PRO A 147 -9.87 21.52 -9.01
CA PRO A 147 -10.61 22.77 -8.82
C PRO A 147 -9.98 24.02 -9.43
N PHE A 148 -8.68 23.98 -9.74
CA PHE A 148 -7.97 25.08 -10.40
C PHE A 148 -7.91 24.92 -11.92
N LEU A 149 -8.02 23.68 -12.40
CA LEU A 149 -7.91 23.33 -13.81
C LEU A 149 -9.27 23.22 -14.52
N SER A 150 -10.33 22.98 -13.76
CA SER A 150 -11.69 22.76 -14.25
C SER A 150 -12.68 23.67 -13.52
N ALA A 151 -13.90 23.80 -14.05
CA ALA A 151 -15.01 24.50 -13.39
C ALA A 151 -15.61 23.73 -12.19
N GLN A 152 -14.94 22.66 -11.76
CA GLN A 152 -15.38 21.80 -10.66
C GLN A 152 -14.98 22.42 -9.32
N GLU A 153 -15.90 22.50 -8.36
CA GLU A 153 -15.63 23.19 -7.09
C GLU A 153 -14.74 22.39 -6.14
N LEU A 154 -14.86 21.06 -6.13
CA LEU A 154 -14.14 20.15 -5.22
C LEU A 154 -13.28 19.13 -5.97
N PRO A 155 -12.21 18.59 -5.36
CA PRO A 155 -11.34 17.58 -6.00
C PRO A 155 -12.05 16.27 -6.40
N LEU A 156 -13.18 15.93 -5.75
CA LEU A 156 -13.95 14.71 -5.95
C LEU A 156 -15.43 15.09 -6.13
N ASP A 157 -16.18 14.35 -6.94
CA ASP A 157 -17.57 14.67 -7.33
C ASP A 157 -18.62 14.23 -6.29
N GLY A 158 -18.23 14.11 -5.03
CA GLY A 158 -19.12 13.71 -3.94
C GLY A 158 -20.24 14.74 -3.69
N TRP A 159 -21.47 14.26 -3.50
CA TRP A 159 -22.61 15.11 -3.18
C TRP A 159 -22.69 15.33 -1.67
N LEU A 160 -22.74 16.61 -1.26
CA LEU A 160 -22.82 16.99 0.15
C LEU A 160 -24.21 17.54 0.50
N PRO A 161 -24.82 17.11 1.62
CA PRO A 161 -26.15 17.56 2.03
C PRO A 161 -26.19 18.97 2.64
N PHE A 162 -25.08 19.70 2.60
CA PHE A 162 -24.93 21.03 3.21
C PHE A 162 -24.19 21.98 2.26
N SER A 163 -24.46 23.29 2.40
CA SER A 163 -23.86 24.30 1.53
C SER A 163 -22.37 24.50 1.83
N ILE A 164 -21.60 24.70 0.76
CA ILE A 164 -20.15 24.89 0.75
C ILE A 164 -19.81 26.38 0.50
N GLU A 165 -20.80 27.27 0.42
CA GLU A 165 -20.62 28.70 0.14
C GLU A 165 -19.73 29.43 1.17
N SER A 166 -19.68 28.92 2.41
CA SER A 166 -18.79 29.47 3.43
C SER A 166 -17.33 29.06 3.15
N PRO A 167 -16.39 30.01 3.03
CA PRO A 167 -14.99 29.72 2.68
C PRO A 167 -14.30 28.82 3.71
N GLY A 168 -14.71 28.87 4.99
CA GLY A 168 -14.18 27.98 6.02
C GLY A 168 -14.60 26.53 5.84
N ILE A 169 -15.87 26.30 5.48
CA ILE A 169 -16.42 24.96 5.23
C ILE A 169 -15.81 24.38 3.96
N TYR A 170 -15.71 25.18 2.90
CA TYR A 170 -15.01 24.82 1.67
C TYR A 170 -13.59 24.33 1.93
N CYS A 171 -12.80 25.11 2.68
CA CYS A 171 -11.41 24.79 2.97
C CYS A 171 -11.26 23.45 3.73
N ILE A 172 -12.13 23.19 4.70
CA ILE A 172 -12.11 21.94 5.48
C ILE A 172 -12.41 20.73 4.58
N ILE A 173 -13.45 20.82 3.73
CA ILE A 173 -13.79 19.73 2.81
C ILE A 173 -12.67 19.50 1.80
N TYR A 174 -12.14 20.59 1.22
CA TYR A 174 -11.06 20.51 0.25
C TYR A 174 -9.84 19.79 0.84
N ILE A 175 -9.39 20.18 2.03
CA ILE A 175 -8.28 19.52 2.73
C ILE A 175 -8.60 18.05 3.00
N ASN A 176 -9.84 17.73 3.39
CA ASN A 176 -10.26 16.36 3.63
C ASN A 176 -10.24 15.50 2.36
N HIS A 177 -10.73 16.03 1.24
CA HIS A 177 -10.70 15.33 -0.06
C HIS A 177 -9.26 15.08 -0.51
N VAL A 178 -8.39 16.11 -0.44
CA VAL A 178 -6.97 15.96 -0.75
C VAL A 178 -6.35 14.89 0.16
N TYR A 179 -6.60 14.95 1.47
CA TYR A 179 -6.12 13.92 2.40
C TYR A 179 -6.56 12.51 1.98
N CYS A 180 -7.84 12.30 1.63
CA CYS A 180 -8.34 11.01 1.16
C CYS A 180 -7.67 10.55 -0.15
N ILE A 181 -7.45 11.46 -1.11
CA ILE A 181 -6.77 11.15 -2.37
C ILE A 181 -5.35 10.65 -2.10
N TYR A 182 -4.59 11.36 -1.27
CA TYR A 182 -3.23 10.94 -0.89
C TYR A 182 -3.25 9.62 -0.09
N LEU A 183 -4.22 9.44 0.81
CA LEU A 183 -4.39 8.21 1.57
C LEU A 183 -4.58 7.00 0.64
N MET A 184 -5.46 7.11 -0.35
CA MET A 184 -5.67 6.08 -1.38
C MET A 184 -4.40 5.85 -2.21
N ALA A 185 -3.75 6.91 -2.66
CA ALA A 185 -2.53 6.82 -3.45
C ALA A 185 -1.40 6.07 -2.73
N PHE A 186 -1.25 6.28 -1.43
CA PHE A 186 -0.23 5.60 -0.64
C PHE A 186 -0.58 4.14 -0.28
N CYS A 187 -1.82 3.69 -0.51
CA CYS A 187 -2.18 2.27 -0.33
C CYS A 187 -1.41 1.35 -1.30
N ILE A 188 -0.89 1.86 -2.42
CA ILE A 188 0.04 1.11 -3.31
C ILE A 188 1.25 0.52 -2.57
N SER A 189 1.61 1.08 -1.41
CA SER A 189 2.63 0.48 -0.53
C SER A 189 2.37 -0.99 -0.21
N ILE A 190 1.11 -1.42 -0.16
CA ILE A 190 0.72 -2.83 0.04
C ILE A 190 1.16 -3.67 -1.15
N ASP A 191 0.92 -3.24 -2.38
CA ASP A 191 1.33 -3.97 -3.58
C ASP A 191 2.85 -4.17 -3.60
N PHE A 192 3.60 -3.11 -3.29
CA PHE A 192 5.05 -3.20 -3.19
C PHE A 192 5.48 -4.14 -2.05
N MET A 193 4.83 -4.09 -0.89
CA MET A 193 5.10 -5.01 0.22
C MET A 193 4.86 -6.46 -0.19
N ILE A 194 3.74 -6.76 -0.87
CA ILE A 194 3.42 -8.09 -1.38
C ILE A 194 4.50 -8.57 -2.36
N VAL A 195 4.93 -7.71 -3.30
CA VAL A 195 5.99 -8.06 -4.26
C VAL A 195 7.33 -8.31 -3.56
N ILE A 196 7.67 -7.55 -2.51
CA ILE A 196 8.88 -7.79 -1.70
C ILE A 196 8.78 -9.15 -1.01
N LEU A 197 7.65 -9.48 -0.39
CA LEU A 197 7.43 -10.76 0.28
C LEU A 197 7.53 -11.95 -0.68
N PHE A 198 6.93 -11.84 -1.86
CA PHE A 198 7.04 -12.87 -2.90
C PHE A 198 8.46 -13.00 -3.44
N SER A 199 9.16 -11.87 -3.66
CA SER A 199 10.53 -11.89 -4.16
C SER A 199 11.49 -12.52 -3.16
N TYR A 200 11.31 -12.22 -1.87
CA TYR A 200 12.04 -12.87 -0.77
C TYR A 200 11.81 -14.38 -0.76
N SER A 201 10.55 -14.81 -0.79
CA SER A 201 10.18 -16.24 -0.75
C SER A 201 10.75 -16.98 -1.98
N ALA A 202 10.64 -16.39 -3.17
CA ALA A 202 11.18 -16.95 -4.40
C ALA A 202 12.71 -17.06 -4.36
N ALA A 203 13.40 -16.05 -3.84
CA ALA A 203 14.86 -16.06 -3.69
C ALA A 203 15.32 -17.16 -2.74
N LYS A 204 14.66 -17.29 -1.57
CA LYS A 204 14.93 -18.35 -0.60
C LYS A 204 14.73 -19.75 -1.19
N LEU A 205 13.63 -19.98 -1.90
CA LEU A 205 13.38 -21.25 -2.60
C LEU A 205 14.43 -21.55 -3.67
N ASN A 206 14.89 -20.53 -4.40
CA ASN A 206 15.92 -20.72 -5.42
C ASN A 206 17.29 -21.07 -4.80
N ILE A 207 17.68 -20.41 -3.72
CA ILE A 207 18.89 -20.73 -2.94
C ILE A 207 18.81 -22.16 -2.41
N LEU A 208 17.66 -22.53 -1.85
CA LEU A 208 17.45 -23.87 -1.33
C LEU A 208 17.53 -24.96 -2.41
N LYS A 209 16.95 -24.70 -3.58
CA LYS A 209 17.07 -25.57 -4.75
C LYS A 209 18.53 -25.77 -5.15
N GLU A 210 19.33 -24.71 -5.10
CA GLU A 210 20.75 -24.76 -5.43
C GLU A 210 21.54 -25.58 -4.39
N LYS A 211 21.25 -25.41 -3.10
CA LYS A 211 21.80 -26.26 -2.02
C LYS A 211 21.44 -27.73 -2.25
N LEU A 212 20.15 -28.03 -2.50
CA LEU A 212 19.65 -29.40 -2.76
C LEU A 212 20.34 -30.08 -3.93
N ARG A 213 20.68 -29.34 -5.00
CA ARG A 213 21.38 -29.87 -6.16
C ARG A 213 22.83 -30.29 -5.88
N HIS A 214 23.45 -29.71 -4.85
CA HIS A 214 24.83 -29.97 -4.46
C HIS A 214 24.94 -30.76 -3.14
N VAL A 215 23.84 -31.41 -2.72
CA VAL A 215 23.83 -32.26 -1.52
C VAL A 215 24.69 -33.49 -1.75
N ASN A 216 25.72 -33.63 -0.93
CA ASN A 216 26.58 -34.80 -0.87
C ASN A 216 26.44 -35.60 0.44
N ASP A 217 25.62 -35.11 1.38
CA ASP A 217 25.51 -35.64 2.73
C ASP A 217 24.05 -35.63 3.22
N PHE A 218 23.67 -36.66 3.99
CA PHE A 218 22.35 -36.82 4.58
C PHE A 218 22.02 -35.69 5.57
N ASP A 219 23.00 -35.21 6.34
CA ASP A 219 22.78 -34.12 7.29
C ASP A 219 22.45 -32.80 6.59
N VAL A 220 23.08 -32.54 5.43
CA VAL A 220 22.78 -31.37 4.58
C VAL A 220 21.40 -31.51 3.94
N LEU A 221 20.99 -32.73 3.56
CA LEU A 221 19.64 -32.99 3.06
C LEU A 221 18.57 -32.69 4.12
N VAL A 222 18.76 -33.17 5.36
CA VAL A 222 17.85 -32.90 6.48
C VAL A 222 17.77 -31.41 6.78
N SER A 223 18.90 -30.68 6.75
CA SER A 223 18.91 -29.23 6.91
C SER A 223 18.14 -28.51 5.80
N CYS A 224 18.25 -28.96 4.55
CA CYS A 224 17.50 -28.37 3.43
C CYS A 224 15.98 -28.62 3.56
N ILE A 225 15.57 -29.80 4.03
CA ILE A 225 14.16 -30.11 4.26
C ILE A 225 13.58 -29.20 5.36
N LYS A 226 14.33 -28.96 6.44
CA LYS A 226 13.91 -28.03 7.50
C LYS A 226 13.79 -26.59 7.01
N GLU A 227 14.77 -26.11 6.23
CA GLU A 227 14.72 -24.76 5.63
C GLU A 227 13.54 -24.63 4.64
N HIS A 228 13.16 -25.70 3.94
CA HIS A 228 11.96 -25.72 3.11
C HIS A 228 10.68 -25.54 3.93
N GLN A 229 10.55 -26.27 5.04
CA GLN A 229 9.38 -26.19 5.91
C GLN A 229 9.23 -24.79 6.52
N GLU A 230 10.33 -24.16 6.94
CA GLU A 230 10.32 -22.80 7.51
C GLU A 230 9.93 -21.70 6.50
N ILE A 231 10.11 -21.94 5.20
CA ILE A 231 9.67 -21.01 4.14
C ILE A 231 8.16 -21.15 3.88
N ILE A 232 7.60 -22.35 4.10
CA ILE A 232 6.18 -22.65 3.85
C ILE A 232 5.30 -22.29 5.05
N GLU A 233 5.82 -22.43 6.27
CA GLU A 233 5.17 -22.06 7.54
C GLU A 233 5.26 -20.55 7.87
#